data_AF-A0A2G7GCD5-F1
#
_entry.id   AF-A0A2G7GCD5-F1
#
_cell.length_a   1.000
_cell.length_b   1.000
_cell.length_c   1.000
_cell.angle_alpha   90.00
_cell.angle_beta   90.00
_cell.angle_gamma   90.00
#
_symmetry.space_group_name_H-M   'P 1'
#
loop_
_entity.id
_entity.type
_entity.pdbx_description
1 polymer ?
#
loop_
_entity_poly.entity_id
_entity_poly.type
_entity_poly.pdbx_seq_one_letter_code
_entity_poly.pdbx_strand_id
1 'polypeptide(L)'
;MKSQTVNSQQFDLYFSEMLEDYVTAIAWSPQGNILAVCSAAGEVMLWQHSPESQEEWQRLPLQTSHHQSVDCLAFSSDGHFLAAGGQAGVRVWQLHQDAEVNQWQLLNIAHPSTWVDRLAWNPLCNQLALSLGRNVLVWDATAPEATITLNFDASSVLGLDWSFDGQYLAIAGYQGVKIWESQDWNEDPYIFDLPTATLAVAWSGDAKFFAIGNMDRTIAVFEWNNPNPWVMRGFPGKIRQITWSNAISQQNTPLFAAASVEGIVVWSKHPDDLVGWESRVLQHHVGVIQAIAFQPQSLLLASAAEDGLVCLWHKAKHLAQTLEGAPQGFSCLAWHPQGQQLAAGGKNGELRVWMRSRRGQGFNHR
;
A
#
# COMPACT_ATOMS: atom_id res chain seq x y z
N MET A 1 43.20 6.04 5.67
CA MET A 1 42.32 6.51 6.76
C MET A 1 40.97 5.83 6.60
N LYS A 2 40.58 5.00 7.56
CA LYS A 2 39.30 4.25 7.53
C LYS A 2 38.15 5.25 7.74
N SER A 3 37.33 5.42 6.72
CA SER A 3 36.03 6.08 6.83
C SER A 3 35.10 5.15 7.60
N GLN A 4 34.87 5.43 8.88
CA GLN A 4 33.77 4.84 9.64
C GLN A 4 32.45 5.41 9.11
N THR A 5 31.74 4.65 8.28
CA THR A 5 30.31 4.88 8.03
C THR A 5 29.51 4.29 9.20
N VAL A 6 29.25 5.12 10.20
CA VAL A 6 28.30 4.80 11.28
C VAL A 6 26.89 5.21 10.87
N ASN A 7 25.92 4.37 11.26
CA ASN A 7 24.45 4.47 11.12
C ASN A 7 23.80 3.93 9.83
N SER A 8 23.89 2.62 9.60
CA SER A 8 22.81 1.88 8.95
C SER A 8 21.66 1.72 9.94
N GLN A 9 20.46 2.20 9.60
CA GLN A 9 19.25 1.85 10.35
C GLN A 9 19.05 0.33 10.21
N GLN A 10 19.41 -0.41 11.25
CA GLN A 10 19.25 -1.86 11.28
C GLN A 10 17.85 -2.19 11.81
N PHE A 11 17.20 -3.14 11.16
CA PHE A 11 15.93 -3.74 11.58
C PHE A 11 16.19 -5.18 12.02
N ASP A 12 15.81 -5.52 13.24
CA ASP A 12 15.92 -6.88 13.78
C ASP A 12 14.54 -7.53 13.79
N LEU A 13 14.49 -8.86 13.63
CA LEU A 13 13.23 -9.59 13.72
C LEU A 13 12.64 -9.37 15.11
N TYR A 14 11.43 -8.83 15.15
CA TYR A 14 10.73 -8.49 16.38
C TYR A 14 9.66 -9.54 16.71
N PHE A 15 8.91 -9.97 15.69
CA PHE A 15 7.78 -10.86 15.86
C PHE A 15 7.55 -11.71 14.60
N SER A 16 7.02 -12.91 14.78
CA SER A 16 6.71 -13.84 13.69
C SER A 16 5.51 -14.71 14.04
N GLU A 17 4.63 -14.93 13.06
CA GLU A 17 3.44 -15.78 13.17
C GLU A 17 3.20 -16.56 11.88
N MET A 18 2.22 -17.46 11.92
CA MET A 18 1.77 -18.24 10.76
C MET A 18 0.25 -18.13 10.59
N LEU A 19 -0.17 -17.77 9.39
CA LEU A 19 -1.53 -17.94 8.88
C LEU A 19 -1.66 -19.31 8.20
N GLU A 20 -2.89 -19.71 7.87
CA GLU A 20 -3.19 -21.01 7.26
C GLU A 20 -2.68 -21.13 5.82
N ASP A 21 -2.61 -20.01 5.09
CA ASP A 21 -2.24 -19.95 3.68
C ASP A 21 -1.60 -18.59 3.33
N TYR A 22 -1.24 -18.41 2.06
CA TYR A 22 -0.69 -17.20 1.44
C TYR A 22 -1.23 -15.91 2.05
N VAL A 23 -0.35 -15.08 2.61
CA VAL A 23 -0.73 -13.76 3.13
C VAL A 23 -0.95 -12.82 1.95
N THR A 24 -2.15 -12.30 1.80
CA THR A 24 -2.56 -11.50 0.63
C THR A 24 -2.39 -10.00 0.85
N ALA A 25 -2.71 -9.51 2.05
CA ALA A 25 -2.54 -8.10 2.41
C ALA A 25 -2.24 -7.92 3.91
N ILE A 26 -1.53 -6.83 4.21
CA ILE A 26 -1.19 -6.38 5.55
C ILE A 26 -1.47 -4.89 5.63
N ALA A 27 -2.08 -4.44 6.73
CA ALA A 27 -2.31 -3.04 7.01
C ALA A 27 -2.05 -2.71 8.47
N TRP A 28 -1.41 -1.58 8.73
CA TRP A 28 -1.32 -1.01 10.07
C TRP A 28 -2.47 -0.01 10.26
N SER A 29 -3.10 -0.02 11.43
CA SER A 29 -3.97 1.06 11.87
C SER A 29 -3.22 2.41 11.82
N PRO A 30 -3.90 3.54 11.55
CA PRO A 30 -3.27 4.86 11.51
C PRO A 30 -2.53 5.24 12.80
N GLN A 31 -3.03 4.79 13.95
CA GLN A 31 -2.39 5.00 15.25
C GLN A 31 -1.17 4.07 15.46
N GLY A 32 -1.09 2.96 14.73
CA GLY A 32 0.01 1.99 14.78
C GLY A 32 -0.11 0.95 15.90
N ASN A 33 -1.22 0.91 16.63
CA ASN A 33 -1.44 -0.03 17.73
C ASN A 33 -1.98 -1.39 17.28
N ILE A 34 -2.62 -1.45 16.11
CA ILE A 34 -3.19 -2.67 15.51
C ILE A 34 -2.51 -2.97 14.17
N LEU A 35 -2.08 -4.21 13.98
CA LEU A 35 -1.67 -4.82 12.72
C LEU A 35 -2.77 -5.77 12.24
N ALA A 36 -3.31 -5.54 11.04
CA ALA A 36 -4.29 -6.41 10.41
C ALA A 36 -3.66 -7.17 9.25
N VAL A 37 -4.00 -8.45 9.11
CA VAL A 37 -3.47 -9.35 8.07
C VAL A 37 -4.59 -10.24 7.56
N CYS A 38 -4.60 -10.50 6.26
CA CYS A 38 -5.51 -11.46 5.63
C CYS A 38 -4.79 -12.49 4.77
N SER A 39 -5.46 -13.63 4.53
CA SER A 39 -4.91 -14.75 3.77
C SER A 39 -5.84 -15.25 2.66
N ALA A 40 -5.27 -16.04 1.74
CA ALA A 40 -5.99 -16.74 0.69
C ALA A 40 -6.96 -17.82 1.21
N ALA A 41 -6.78 -18.27 2.45
CA ALA A 41 -7.74 -19.14 3.15
C ALA A 41 -8.98 -18.38 3.65
N GLY A 42 -8.98 -17.05 3.57
CA GLY A 42 -10.07 -16.19 4.01
C GLY A 42 -9.94 -15.69 5.45
N GLU A 43 -8.78 -15.84 6.07
CA GLU A 43 -8.57 -15.32 7.42
C GLU A 43 -8.50 -13.79 7.41
N VAL A 44 -9.03 -13.16 8.46
CA VAL A 44 -8.75 -11.77 8.82
C VAL A 44 -8.36 -11.76 10.29
N MET A 45 -7.10 -11.45 10.54
CA MET A 45 -6.46 -11.55 11.86
C MET A 45 -5.92 -10.20 12.27
N LEU A 46 -6.10 -9.84 13.54
CA LEU A 46 -5.51 -8.66 14.15
C LEU A 46 -4.45 -9.06 15.16
N TRP A 47 -3.41 -8.24 15.27
CA TRP A 47 -2.45 -8.24 16.37
C TRP A 47 -2.43 -6.87 17.00
N GLN A 48 -2.55 -6.83 18.32
CA GLN A 48 -2.50 -5.61 19.11
C GLN A 48 -1.53 -5.78 20.29
N HIS A 49 -0.84 -4.71 20.68
CA HIS A 49 -0.06 -4.72 21.92
C HIS A 49 -0.98 -4.77 23.13
N SER A 50 -0.72 -5.70 24.05
CA SER A 50 -1.40 -5.74 25.34
C SER A 50 -1.06 -4.48 26.15
N PRO A 51 -2.05 -3.79 26.75
CA PRO A 51 -1.80 -2.73 27.71
C PRO A 51 -1.01 -3.21 28.95
N GLU A 52 -1.15 -4.50 29.29
CA GLU A 52 -0.61 -5.10 30.51
C GLU A 52 0.78 -5.73 30.31
N SER A 53 1.13 -6.12 29.08
CA SER A 53 2.46 -6.63 28.73
C SER A 53 3.04 -5.87 27.54
N GLN A 54 4.09 -5.09 27.80
CA GLN A 54 4.79 -4.31 26.75
C GLN A 54 5.50 -5.20 25.70
N GLU A 55 5.55 -6.52 25.91
CA GLU A 55 6.36 -7.44 25.10
C GLU A 55 5.54 -8.44 24.26
N GLU A 56 4.24 -8.64 24.52
CA GLU A 56 3.45 -9.66 23.82
C GLU A 56 2.34 -9.05 22.95
N TRP A 57 2.28 -9.54 21.71
CA TRP A 57 1.19 -9.26 20.78
C TRP A 57 0.01 -10.20 21.07
N GLN A 58 -1.16 -9.64 21.29
CA GLN A 58 -2.39 -10.41 21.39
C GLN A 58 -2.94 -10.67 19.99
N ARG A 59 -3.09 -11.94 19.61
CA ARG A 59 -3.76 -12.38 18.38
C ARG A 59 -5.28 -12.37 18.57
N LEU A 60 -5.98 -11.69 17.67
CA LEU A 60 -7.43 -11.47 17.72
C LEU A 60 -8.05 -11.83 16.35
N PRO A 61 -8.68 -13.02 16.21
CA PRO A 61 -9.32 -13.41 14.95
C PRO A 61 -10.63 -12.64 14.75
N LEU A 62 -10.74 -11.86 13.67
CA LEU A 62 -12.02 -11.28 13.21
C LEU A 62 -12.79 -12.23 12.31
N GLN A 63 -12.07 -13.03 11.54
CA GLN A 63 -12.62 -14.01 10.62
C GLN A 63 -11.67 -15.19 10.53
N THR A 64 -12.18 -16.39 10.80
CA THR A 64 -11.45 -17.64 10.59
C THR A 64 -11.51 -18.08 9.13
N SER A 65 -10.60 -18.96 8.73
CA SER A 65 -10.58 -19.58 7.40
C SER A 65 -11.96 -20.10 6.99
N HIS A 66 -12.31 -19.81 5.73
CA HIS A 66 -13.53 -20.29 5.08
C HIS A 66 -13.26 -20.67 3.62
N HIS A 67 -12.00 -20.85 3.25
CA HIS A 67 -11.52 -21.26 1.92
C HIS A 67 -12.00 -20.38 0.76
N GLN A 68 -12.25 -19.09 1.00
CA GLN A 68 -12.41 -18.10 -0.06
C GLN A 68 -11.45 -16.95 0.22
N SER A 69 -10.64 -16.60 -0.78
CA SER A 69 -9.57 -15.61 -0.62
C SER A 69 -10.11 -14.27 -0.16
N VAL A 70 -9.41 -13.65 0.79
CA VAL A 70 -9.48 -12.21 1.05
C VAL A 70 -8.23 -11.63 0.39
N ASP A 71 -8.38 -10.66 -0.50
CA ASP A 71 -7.29 -10.20 -1.39
C ASP A 71 -6.80 -8.78 -1.06
N CYS A 72 -7.61 -7.99 -0.35
CA CYS A 72 -7.28 -6.62 0.01
C CYS A 72 -7.81 -6.24 1.40
N LEU A 73 -7.11 -5.33 2.07
CA LEU A 73 -7.35 -4.95 3.46
C LEU A 73 -6.89 -3.49 3.69
N ALA A 74 -7.72 -2.66 4.33
CA ALA A 74 -7.32 -1.30 4.70
C ALA A 74 -8.14 -0.75 5.87
N PHE A 75 -7.49 0.09 6.69
CA PHE A 75 -8.15 0.88 7.74
C PHE A 75 -8.66 2.21 7.20
N SER A 76 -9.75 2.72 7.79
CA SER A 76 -10.17 4.12 7.64
C SER A 76 -9.11 5.08 8.17
N SER A 77 -9.16 6.34 7.73
CA SER A 77 -8.21 7.39 8.14
C SER A 77 -8.19 7.62 9.66
N ASP A 78 -9.34 7.44 10.32
CA ASP A 78 -9.49 7.56 11.76
C ASP A 78 -9.16 6.26 12.52
N GLY A 79 -8.95 5.14 11.82
CA GLY A 79 -8.66 3.83 12.40
C GLY A 79 -9.85 3.14 13.09
N HIS A 80 -11.06 3.70 13.01
CA HIS A 80 -12.26 3.10 13.60
C HIS A 80 -12.92 2.05 12.72
N PHE A 81 -12.49 1.91 11.46
CA PHE A 81 -13.04 0.92 10.55
C PHE A 81 -11.93 0.14 9.87
N LEU A 82 -12.16 -1.15 9.67
CA LEU A 82 -11.34 -2.03 8.85
C LEU A 82 -12.20 -2.62 7.75
N ALA A 83 -11.77 -2.51 6.51
CA ALA A 83 -12.40 -3.16 5.36
C ALA A 83 -11.51 -4.29 4.85
N ALA A 84 -12.12 -5.44 4.54
CA ALA A 84 -11.48 -6.55 3.86
C ALA A 84 -12.33 -6.98 2.66
N GLY A 85 -11.72 -7.12 1.49
CA GLY A 85 -12.37 -7.52 0.25
C GLY A 85 -11.75 -8.78 -0.32
N GLY A 86 -12.56 -9.65 -0.92
CA GLY A 86 -12.08 -10.78 -1.70
C GLY A 86 -13.19 -11.52 -2.43
N GLN A 87 -13.04 -12.84 -2.58
CA GLN A 87 -13.98 -13.70 -3.31
C GLN A 87 -15.40 -13.72 -2.72
N ALA A 88 -15.52 -13.52 -1.39
CA ALA A 88 -16.80 -13.49 -0.69
C ALA A 88 -17.49 -12.10 -0.71
N GLY A 89 -16.90 -11.10 -1.39
CA GLY A 89 -17.33 -9.71 -1.35
C GLY A 89 -16.51 -8.87 -0.37
N VAL A 90 -17.11 -7.84 0.22
CA VAL A 90 -16.47 -6.97 1.21
C VAL A 90 -17.09 -7.17 2.59
N ARG A 91 -16.26 -7.08 3.62
CA ARG A 91 -16.68 -6.99 5.03
C ARG A 91 -16.04 -5.77 5.65
N VAL A 92 -16.81 -5.02 6.42
CA VAL A 92 -16.33 -3.86 7.18
C VAL A 92 -16.64 -4.05 8.64
N TRP A 93 -15.61 -3.96 9.47
CA TRP A 93 -15.74 -4.00 10.93
C TRP A 93 -15.56 -2.59 11.48
N GLN A 94 -16.49 -2.16 12.33
CA GLN A 94 -16.29 -1.03 13.22
C GLN A 94 -15.52 -1.49 14.45
N LEU A 95 -14.47 -0.75 14.80
CA LEU A 95 -13.51 -1.07 15.83
C LEU A 95 -13.72 -0.14 17.03
N HIS A 96 -14.15 -0.70 18.17
CA HIS A 96 -14.30 0.05 19.41
C HIS A 96 -13.01 -0.05 20.23
N GLN A 97 -12.44 1.11 20.59
CA GLN A 97 -11.27 1.19 21.49
C GLN A 97 -11.70 1.15 22.96
N ASP A 98 -12.56 0.20 23.36
CA ASP A 98 -12.92 0.05 24.76
C ASP A 98 -11.97 -0.95 25.43
N ALA A 99 -11.30 -0.49 26.50
CA ALA A 99 -10.13 -1.16 27.07
C ALA A 99 -10.41 -2.51 27.76
N GLU A 100 -11.68 -2.81 28.07
CA GLU A 100 -12.05 -4.02 28.81
C GLU A 100 -12.62 -5.14 27.93
N VAL A 101 -13.11 -4.83 26.72
CA VAL A 101 -13.63 -5.84 25.79
C VAL A 101 -13.37 -5.41 24.35
N ASN A 102 -12.53 -6.16 23.63
CA ASN A 102 -12.41 -6.03 22.18
C ASN A 102 -13.74 -6.40 21.52
N GLN A 103 -14.60 -5.41 21.29
CA GLN A 103 -15.87 -5.57 20.58
C GLN A 103 -15.75 -4.96 19.19
N TRP A 104 -16.20 -5.71 18.20
CA TRP A 104 -16.23 -5.31 16.80
C TRP A 104 -17.62 -5.53 16.27
N GLN A 105 -18.14 -4.56 15.53
CA GLN A 105 -19.44 -4.67 14.87
C GLN A 105 -19.23 -4.84 13.37
N LEU A 106 -19.79 -5.92 12.81
CA LEU A 106 -19.84 -6.10 11.36
C LEU A 106 -20.90 -5.15 10.78
N LEU A 107 -20.48 -4.30 9.86
CA LEU A 107 -21.37 -3.40 9.12
C LEU A 107 -21.84 -4.08 7.84
N ASN A 108 -23.13 -3.94 7.56
CA ASN A 108 -23.72 -4.49 6.35
C ASN A 108 -23.67 -3.45 5.22
N ILE A 109 -22.97 -3.78 4.14
CA ILE A 109 -22.96 -2.98 2.92
C ILE A 109 -23.77 -3.77 1.89
N ALA A 110 -24.85 -3.18 1.38
CA ALA A 110 -25.62 -3.80 0.32
C ALA A 110 -24.79 -3.79 -0.97
N HIS A 111 -24.21 -4.93 -1.32
CA HIS A 111 -23.48 -5.12 -2.57
C HIS A 111 -23.85 -6.47 -3.20
N PRO A 112 -23.77 -6.61 -4.53
CA PRO A 112 -23.90 -7.92 -5.16
C PRO A 112 -22.77 -8.84 -4.68
N SER A 113 -23.01 -10.15 -4.70
CA SER A 113 -21.97 -11.14 -4.41
C SER A 113 -20.98 -11.20 -5.58
N THR A 114 -20.04 -10.25 -5.57
CA THR A 114 -18.99 -10.11 -6.58
C THR A 114 -17.64 -10.04 -5.89
N TRP A 115 -16.62 -10.56 -6.56
CA TRP A 115 -15.24 -10.47 -6.08
C TRP A 115 -14.81 -9.01 -5.93
N VAL A 116 -14.39 -8.63 -4.72
CA VAL A 116 -13.79 -7.32 -4.41
C VAL A 116 -12.29 -7.50 -4.24
N ASP A 117 -11.52 -7.19 -5.27
CA ASP A 117 -10.06 -7.33 -5.26
C ASP A 117 -9.34 -6.02 -4.94
N ARG A 118 -10.04 -4.88 -4.95
CA ARG A 118 -9.51 -3.54 -4.64
C ARG A 118 -10.42 -2.79 -3.69
N LEU A 119 -9.80 -2.10 -2.75
CA LEU A 119 -10.45 -1.13 -1.90
C LEU A 119 -9.46 -0.04 -1.49
N ALA A 120 -9.96 1.16 -1.22
CA ALA A 120 -9.21 2.23 -0.59
C ALA A 120 -10.14 3.17 0.18
N TRP A 121 -9.75 3.51 1.41
CA TRP A 121 -10.40 4.56 2.17
C TRP A 121 -9.91 5.93 1.71
N ASN A 122 -10.81 6.90 1.73
CA ASN A 122 -10.46 8.30 1.57
C ASN A 122 -9.49 8.69 2.70
N PRO A 123 -8.39 9.41 2.39
CA PRO A 123 -7.38 9.73 3.39
C PRO A 123 -7.84 10.73 4.46
N LEU A 124 -8.92 11.48 4.21
CA LEU A 124 -9.40 12.54 5.11
C LEU A 124 -10.75 12.24 5.76
N CYS A 125 -11.50 11.25 5.28
CA CYS A 125 -12.81 10.89 5.82
C CYS A 125 -13.12 9.39 5.69
N ASN A 126 -14.23 8.95 6.29
CA ASN A 126 -14.62 7.55 6.33
C ASN A 126 -15.42 7.10 5.10
N GLN A 127 -15.02 7.55 3.92
CA GLN A 127 -15.53 7.06 2.65
C GLN A 127 -14.64 5.93 2.14
N LEU A 128 -15.25 4.80 1.78
CA LEU A 128 -14.60 3.63 1.22
C LEU A 128 -14.97 3.51 -0.25
N ALA A 129 -13.97 3.43 -1.13
CA ALA A 129 -14.15 3.05 -2.52
C ALA A 129 -13.71 1.59 -2.71
N LEU A 130 -14.49 0.78 -3.43
CA LEU A 130 -14.19 -0.63 -3.68
C LEU A 130 -14.62 -1.10 -5.07
N SER A 131 -13.89 -2.06 -5.65
CA SER A 131 -14.18 -2.60 -6.98
C SER A 131 -15.37 -3.57 -6.96
N LEU A 132 -16.29 -3.42 -7.92
CA LEU A 132 -17.42 -4.34 -8.18
C LEU A 132 -17.48 -4.66 -9.67
N GLY A 133 -16.55 -5.49 -10.15
CA GLY A 133 -16.43 -5.80 -11.57
C GLY A 133 -16.07 -4.56 -12.39
N ARG A 134 -17.03 -4.05 -13.17
CA ARG A 134 -16.88 -2.85 -14.02
C ARG A 134 -17.31 -1.54 -13.33
N ASN A 135 -17.67 -1.61 -12.06
CA ASN A 135 -18.09 -0.45 -11.28
C ASN A 135 -17.18 -0.26 -10.09
N VAL A 136 -17.21 0.94 -9.52
CA VAL A 136 -16.71 1.21 -8.17
C VAL A 136 -17.87 1.64 -7.30
N LEU A 137 -18.00 1.01 -6.13
CA LEU A 137 -18.91 1.46 -5.10
C LEU A 137 -18.16 2.41 -4.17
N VAL A 138 -18.74 3.58 -3.93
CA VAL A 138 -18.33 4.48 -2.85
C VAL A 138 -19.38 4.41 -1.75
N TRP A 139 -18.93 4.12 -0.53
CA TRP A 139 -19.78 3.93 0.64
C TRP A 139 -19.24 4.75 1.81
N ASP A 140 -20.13 5.43 2.54
CA ASP A 140 -19.78 6.23 3.72
C ASP A 140 -20.08 5.45 5.00
N ALA A 141 -19.05 5.19 5.82
CA ALA A 141 -19.22 4.44 7.06
C ALA A 141 -20.05 5.18 8.12
N THR A 142 -20.15 6.51 8.03
CA THR A 142 -20.96 7.34 8.94
C THR A 142 -22.41 7.47 8.49
N ALA A 143 -22.68 7.23 7.20
CA ALA A 143 -24.00 7.25 6.58
C ALA A 143 -24.21 5.98 5.75
N PRO A 144 -24.40 4.81 6.38
CA PRO A 144 -24.29 3.50 5.71
C PRO A 144 -25.35 3.26 4.63
N GLU A 145 -26.44 4.03 4.62
CA GLU A 145 -27.46 3.98 3.56
C GLU A 145 -27.03 4.72 2.28
N ALA A 146 -26.05 5.62 2.37
CA ALA A 146 -25.52 6.36 1.24
C ALA A 146 -24.52 5.50 0.47
N THR A 147 -24.90 5.13 -0.75
CA THR A 147 -24.04 4.40 -1.68
C THR A 147 -24.06 5.09 -3.04
N ILE A 148 -22.88 5.24 -3.63
CA ILE A 148 -22.71 5.78 -4.98
C ILE A 148 -22.05 4.69 -5.82
N THR A 149 -22.58 4.46 -7.02
CA THR A 149 -21.98 3.53 -7.99
C THR A 149 -21.42 4.32 -9.15
N LEU A 150 -20.09 4.30 -9.28
CA LEU A 150 -19.36 4.92 -10.39
C LEU A 150 -19.18 3.91 -11.51
N ASN A 151 -19.66 4.26 -12.70
CA ASN A 151 -19.59 3.37 -13.83
C ASN A 151 -18.25 3.48 -14.59
N PHE A 152 -17.54 2.35 -14.69
CA PHE A 152 -16.31 2.19 -15.45
C PHE A 152 -16.49 1.15 -16.57
N ASP A 153 -17.44 1.43 -17.48
CA ASP A 153 -17.91 0.49 -18.52
C ASP A 153 -16.82 -0.17 -19.38
N ALA A 154 -15.70 0.51 -19.60
CA ALA A 154 -14.66 0.09 -20.54
C ALA A 154 -14.00 -1.25 -20.13
N SER A 155 -13.92 -1.56 -18.82
CA SER A 155 -13.44 -2.86 -18.33
C SER A 155 -13.67 -3.07 -16.83
N SER A 156 -13.17 -4.20 -16.30
CA SER A 156 -12.94 -4.35 -14.87
C SER A 156 -12.02 -3.25 -14.33
N VAL A 157 -12.21 -2.90 -13.06
CA VAL A 157 -11.34 -1.98 -12.32
C VAL A 157 -9.98 -2.64 -12.07
N LEU A 158 -8.91 -2.06 -12.61
CA LEU A 158 -7.54 -2.58 -12.52
C LEU A 158 -6.62 -1.72 -11.66
N GLY A 159 -7.06 -0.55 -11.20
CA GLY A 159 -6.35 0.33 -10.28
C GLY A 159 -7.33 1.28 -9.60
N LEU A 160 -7.08 1.61 -8.35
CA LEU A 160 -7.92 2.49 -7.56
C LEU A 160 -7.04 3.23 -6.55
N ASP A 161 -7.10 4.56 -6.53
CA ASP A 161 -6.37 5.36 -5.56
C ASP A 161 -7.04 6.72 -5.33
N TRP A 162 -6.97 7.21 -4.09
CA TRP A 162 -7.45 8.53 -3.71
C TRP A 162 -6.32 9.55 -3.81
N SER A 163 -6.63 10.77 -4.26
CA SER A 163 -5.71 11.89 -4.09
C SER A 163 -5.47 12.12 -2.59
N PHE A 164 -4.26 12.56 -2.23
CA PHE A 164 -3.87 12.72 -0.82
C PHE A 164 -4.75 13.71 -0.04
N ASP A 165 -5.33 14.69 -0.75
CA ASP A 165 -6.29 15.65 -0.20
C ASP A 165 -7.74 15.13 -0.16
N GLY A 166 -7.99 13.87 -0.54
CA GLY A 166 -9.30 13.22 -0.50
C GLY A 166 -10.34 13.79 -1.48
N GLN A 167 -9.95 14.71 -2.36
CA GLN A 167 -10.88 15.39 -3.27
C GLN A 167 -11.16 14.58 -4.54
N TYR A 168 -10.24 13.71 -4.95
CA TYR A 168 -10.33 12.98 -6.20
C TYR A 168 -10.15 11.48 -6.01
N LEU A 169 -10.97 10.70 -6.71
CA LEU A 169 -10.82 9.24 -6.79
C LEU A 169 -10.44 8.87 -8.21
N ALA A 170 -9.26 8.28 -8.39
CA ALA A 170 -8.79 7.78 -9.67
C ALA A 170 -9.08 6.29 -9.81
N ILE A 171 -9.68 5.91 -10.94
CA ILE A 171 -10.02 4.54 -11.29
C ILE A 171 -9.35 4.22 -12.63
N ALA A 172 -8.53 3.17 -12.64
CA ALA A 172 -7.79 2.73 -13.81
C ALA A 172 -8.35 1.42 -14.39
N GLY A 173 -8.29 1.29 -15.70
CA GLY A 173 -8.65 0.05 -16.40
C GLY A 173 -8.29 0.10 -17.88
N TYR A 174 -9.08 -0.58 -18.71
CA TYR A 174 -8.95 -0.54 -20.17
C TYR A 174 -9.27 0.85 -20.68
N GLN A 175 -8.49 1.30 -21.67
CA GLN A 175 -8.59 2.62 -22.30
C GLN A 175 -8.25 3.81 -21.41
N GLY A 176 -7.78 3.59 -20.18
CA GLY A 176 -7.04 4.59 -19.41
C GLY A 176 -7.54 4.77 -17.99
N VAL A 177 -7.57 6.03 -17.54
CA VAL A 177 -7.94 6.41 -16.18
C VAL A 177 -9.07 7.43 -16.22
N LYS A 178 -10.06 7.23 -15.36
CA LYS A 178 -11.10 8.22 -15.07
C LYS A 178 -10.94 8.70 -13.63
N ILE A 179 -11.12 9.99 -13.41
CA ILE A 179 -10.94 10.62 -12.10
C ILE A 179 -12.20 11.41 -11.75
N TRP A 180 -12.82 11.09 -10.63
CA TRP A 180 -14.03 11.75 -10.12
C TRP A 180 -13.69 12.69 -8.99
N GLU A 181 -14.46 13.76 -8.86
CA GLU A 181 -14.44 14.64 -7.69
C GLU A 181 -15.40 14.10 -6.62
N SER A 182 -14.92 14.05 -5.37
CA SER A 182 -15.65 13.41 -4.27
C SER A 182 -16.75 14.28 -3.66
N GLN A 183 -16.77 15.57 -3.98
CA GLN A 183 -17.78 16.53 -3.53
C GLN A 183 -19.09 16.42 -4.31
N ASP A 184 -19.02 16.03 -5.59
CA ASP A 184 -20.18 15.76 -6.43
C ASP A 184 -19.92 14.61 -7.41
N TRP A 185 -20.41 13.43 -7.07
CA TRP A 185 -20.25 12.23 -7.89
C TRP A 185 -21.09 12.22 -9.17
N ASN A 186 -21.99 13.21 -9.36
CA ASN A 186 -22.81 13.29 -10.58
C ASN A 186 -22.11 14.06 -11.70
N GLU A 187 -21.05 14.81 -11.39
CA GLU A 187 -20.24 15.50 -12.38
C GLU A 187 -19.47 14.48 -13.25
N ASP A 188 -19.24 14.85 -14.51
CA ASP A 188 -18.50 14.00 -15.43
C ASP A 188 -17.04 13.86 -14.96
N PRO A 189 -16.47 12.65 -14.99
CA PRO A 189 -15.08 12.46 -14.57
C PRO A 189 -14.11 13.09 -15.56
N TYR A 190 -12.92 13.45 -15.07
CA TYR A 190 -11.78 13.74 -15.91
C TYR A 190 -11.30 12.45 -16.59
N ILE A 191 -11.18 12.46 -17.91
CA ILE A 191 -10.83 11.28 -18.71
C ILE A 191 -9.40 11.42 -19.26
N PHE A 192 -8.57 10.41 -18.99
CA PHE A 192 -7.21 10.29 -19.49
C PHE A 192 -7.11 9.06 -20.37
N ASP A 193 -7.39 9.25 -21.67
CA ASP A 193 -7.41 8.17 -22.66
C ASP A 193 -6.00 7.69 -22.99
N LEU A 194 -5.82 6.36 -22.95
CA LEU A 194 -4.54 5.71 -23.22
C LEU A 194 -4.72 4.54 -24.17
N PRO A 195 -3.73 4.26 -25.04
CA PRO A 195 -3.85 3.22 -26.05
C PRO A 195 -3.82 1.80 -25.46
N THR A 196 -3.49 1.63 -24.17
CA THR A 196 -3.36 0.33 -23.52
C THR A 196 -4.03 0.30 -22.16
N ALA A 197 -4.26 -0.90 -21.63
CA ALA A 197 -4.82 -1.04 -20.29
C ALA A 197 -3.88 -0.47 -19.22
N THR A 198 -4.43 0.33 -18.33
CA THR A 198 -3.75 0.84 -17.14
C THR A 198 -3.97 -0.13 -15.98
N LEU A 199 -2.87 -0.64 -15.41
CA LEU A 199 -2.86 -1.72 -14.42
C LEU A 199 -2.59 -1.21 -13.00
N ALA A 200 -2.15 0.04 -12.85
CA ALA A 200 -1.88 0.67 -11.57
C ALA A 200 -2.07 2.18 -11.71
N VAL A 201 -2.56 2.82 -10.64
CA VAL A 201 -2.63 4.27 -10.48
C VAL A 201 -2.15 4.60 -9.07
N ALA A 202 -1.39 5.68 -8.93
CA ALA A 202 -0.90 6.15 -7.64
C ALA A 202 -0.75 7.67 -7.63
N TRP A 203 -1.37 8.35 -6.66
CA TRP A 203 -1.22 9.78 -6.42
C TRP A 203 0.01 10.08 -5.58
N SER A 204 0.64 11.24 -5.84
CA SER A 204 1.68 11.78 -4.97
C SER A 204 1.07 12.28 -3.66
N GLY A 205 1.85 12.23 -2.58
CA GLY A 205 1.44 12.70 -1.25
C GLY A 205 1.19 14.21 -1.14
N ASP A 206 1.39 14.98 -2.20
CA ASP A 206 1.02 16.39 -2.29
C ASP A 206 -0.16 16.65 -3.25
N ALA A 207 -0.77 15.59 -3.79
CA ALA A 207 -1.85 15.61 -4.77
C ALA A 207 -1.54 16.36 -6.09
N LYS A 208 -0.28 16.76 -6.32
CA LYS A 208 0.11 17.49 -7.53
C LYS A 208 0.40 16.58 -8.72
N PHE A 209 0.74 15.33 -8.46
CA PHE A 209 1.08 14.37 -9.50
C PHE A 209 0.29 13.09 -9.31
N PHE A 210 0.06 12.39 -10.41
CA PHE A 210 -0.34 11.00 -10.37
C PHE A 210 0.41 10.22 -11.45
N ALA A 211 0.76 8.98 -11.11
CA ALA A 211 1.48 8.07 -11.97
C ALA A 211 0.57 6.90 -12.31
N ILE A 212 0.65 6.46 -13.56
CA ILE A 212 -0.16 5.35 -14.08
C ILE A 212 0.73 4.34 -14.80
N GLY A 213 0.58 3.08 -14.42
CA GLY A 213 1.36 1.96 -14.97
C GLY A 213 0.59 1.25 -16.07
N ASN A 214 1.17 1.18 -17.26
CA ASN A 214 0.49 0.68 -18.46
C ASN A 214 0.95 -0.74 -18.84
N MET A 215 0.08 -1.46 -19.55
CA MET A 215 0.35 -2.82 -20.03
C MET A 215 1.50 -2.88 -21.05
N ASP A 216 1.78 -1.79 -21.76
CA ASP A 216 2.91 -1.66 -22.68
C ASP A 216 4.27 -1.46 -21.99
N ARG A 217 4.32 -1.60 -20.65
CA ARG A 217 5.54 -1.42 -19.83
C ARG A 217 6.04 0.01 -19.82
N THR A 218 5.12 0.97 -19.87
CA THR A 218 5.40 2.38 -19.62
C THR A 218 4.75 2.84 -18.33
N ILE A 219 5.28 3.93 -17.77
CA ILE A 219 4.58 4.72 -16.78
C ILE A 219 4.35 6.10 -17.38
N ALA A 220 3.13 6.61 -17.32
CA ALA A 220 2.86 8.02 -17.57
C ALA A 220 2.70 8.73 -16.23
N VAL A 221 3.36 9.87 -16.08
CA VAL A 221 3.21 10.75 -14.91
C VAL A 221 2.60 12.04 -15.38
N PHE A 222 1.49 12.42 -14.76
CA PHE A 222 0.79 13.66 -15.01
C PHE A 222 1.01 14.59 -13.83
N GLU A 223 1.21 15.86 -14.13
CA GLU A 223 0.94 16.93 -13.18
C GLU A 223 -0.55 17.25 -13.25
N TRP A 224 -1.20 17.41 -12.10
CA TRP A 224 -2.63 17.71 -12.04
C TRP A 224 -2.95 18.99 -12.82
N ASN A 225 -4.04 18.98 -13.60
CA ASN A 225 -4.41 20.04 -14.55
C ASN A 225 -3.42 20.28 -15.71
N ASN A 226 -2.43 19.41 -15.91
CA ASN A 226 -1.54 19.44 -17.07
C ASN A 226 -1.79 18.23 -17.97
N PRO A 227 -2.26 18.42 -19.21
CA PRO A 227 -2.59 17.30 -20.10
C PRO A 227 -1.35 16.60 -20.66
N ASN A 228 -0.14 17.14 -20.47
CA ASN A 228 1.08 16.62 -21.08
C ASN A 228 1.83 15.71 -20.08
N PRO A 229 1.75 14.37 -20.22
CA PRO A 229 2.45 13.48 -19.32
C PRO A 229 3.94 13.38 -19.65
N TRP A 230 4.73 13.11 -18.61
CA TRP A 230 6.05 12.50 -18.79
C TRP A 230 5.88 11.00 -18.98
N VAL A 231 6.39 10.46 -20.10
CA VAL A 231 6.33 9.03 -20.40
C VAL A 231 7.66 8.37 -20.08
N MET A 232 7.65 7.51 -19.08
CA MET A 232 8.80 6.76 -18.59
C MET A 232 8.82 5.37 -19.22
N ARG A 233 9.99 4.96 -19.72
CA ARG A 233 10.19 3.72 -20.50
C ARG A 233 11.41 2.96 -19.99
N GLY A 234 11.59 1.73 -20.49
CA GLY A 234 12.78 0.91 -20.20
C GLY A 234 12.58 -0.15 -19.12
N PHE A 235 11.33 -0.48 -18.79
CA PHE A 235 11.04 -1.53 -17.82
C PHE A 235 11.21 -2.92 -18.44
N PRO A 236 11.84 -3.87 -17.73
CA PRO A 236 12.07 -5.21 -18.25
C PRO A 236 10.76 -6.01 -18.44
N GLY A 237 9.71 -5.68 -17.68
CA GLY A 237 8.42 -6.36 -17.76
C GLY A 237 7.25 -5.51 -17.27
N LYS A 238 6.17 -6.19 -16.86
CA LYS A 238 4.94 -5.57 -16.39
C LYS A 238 5.20 -4.71 -15.14
N ILE A 239 4.64 -3.50 -15.13
CA ILE A 239 4.57 -2.66 -13.94
C ILE A 239 3.60 -3.32 -12.96
N ARG A 240 4.10 -3.68 -11.77
CA ARG A 240 3.30 -4.37 -10.74
C ARG A 240 2.78 -3.40 -9.68
N GLN A 241 3.62 -2.44 -9.27
CA GLN A 241 3.24 -1.46 -8.26
C GLN A 241 4.00 -0.15 -8.49
N ILE A 242 3.36 0.96 -8.13
CA ILE A 242 3.95 2.31 -8.08
C ILE A 242 3.75 2.83 -6.65
N THR A 243 4.77 3.45 -6.06
CA THR A 243 4.68 4.05 -4.72
C THR A 243 5.42 5.38 -4.69
N TRP A 244 4.76 6.42 -4.18
CA TRP A 244 5.35 7.74 -3.99
C TRP A 244 6.00 7.86 -2.62
N SER A 245 7.07 8.64 -2.54
CA SER A 245 7.62 9.05 -1.25
C SER A 245 6.89 10.28 -0.74
N ASN A 246 6.44 10.21 0.51
CA ASN A 246 5.87 11.35 1.24
C ASN A 246 6.94 12.12 2.04
N ALA A 247 8.23 11.79 1.84
CA ALA A 247 9.31 12.50 2.50
C ALA A 247 9.57 13.84 1.79
N ILE A 248 9.63 14.92 2.56
CA ILE A 248 10.09 16.21 2.05
C ILE A 248 11.59 16.07 1.74
N SER A 249 11.94 15.98 0.46
CA SER A 249 13.34 16.05 0.06
C SER A 249 13.86 17.47 0.35
N GLN A 250 15.17 17.63 0.56
CA GLN A 250 15.76 18.97 0.82
C GLN A 250 15.45 19.99 -0.30
N GLN A 251 15.10 19.50 -1.49
CA GLN A 251 14.76 20.30 -2.66
C GLN A 251 13.24 20.34 -2.94
N ASN A 252 12.42 19.73 -2.07
CA ASN A 252 10.98 19.58 -2.21
C ASN A 252 10.52 19.02 -3.57
N THR A 253 11.34 18.17 -4.18
CA THR A 253 10.99 17.51 -5.44
C THR A 253 10.39 16.13 -5.19
N PRO A 254 9.37 15.76 -6.00
CA PRO A 254 8.70 14.48 -5.85
C PRO A 254 9.59 13.33 -6.29
N LEU A 255 9.45 12.19 -5.61
CA LEU A 255 10.17 10.96 -5.85
C LEU A 255 9.21 9.78 -5.76
N PHE A 256 9.32 8.83 -6.68
CA PHE A 256 8.57 7.58 -6.63
C PHE A 256 9.40 6.41 -7.11
N ALA A 257 8.93 5.22 -6.77
CA ALA A 257 9.50 3.96 -7.21
C ALA A 257 8.43 3.12 -7.90
N ALA A 258 8.84 2.34 -8.88
CA ALA A 258 7.99 1.32 -9.48
C ALA A 258 8.70 -0.03 -9.52
N ALA A 259 7.94 -1.07 -9.19
CA ALA A 259 8.39 -2.45 -9.24
C ALA A 259 7.97 -3.09 -10.57
N SER A 260 8.91 -3.76 -11.21
CA SER A 260 8.71 -4.58 -12.40
C SER A 260 9.60 -5.81 -12.31
N VAL A 261 9.09 -7.01 -12.60
CA VAL A 261 9.85 -8.29 -12.53
C VAL A 261 10.83 -8.28 -11.33
N GLU A 262 12.15 -8.48 -11.51
CA GLU A 262 13.15 -8.38 -10.44
C GLU A 262 13.75 -6.97 -10.20
N GLY A 263 13.36 -5.96 -10.98
CA GLY A 263 13.92 -4.61 -10.93
C GLY A 263 13.01 -3.58 -10.25
N ILE A 264 13.62 -2.68 -9.49
CA ILE A 264 12.97 -1.44 -9.05
C ILE A 264 13.58 -0.29 -9.82
N VAL A 265 12.75 0.59 -10.36
CA VAL A 265 13.21 1.84 -10.94
C VAL A 265 12.66 2.99 -10.11
N VAL A 266 13.54 3.91 -9.73
CA VAL A 266 13.23 5.08 -8.90
C VAL A 266 13.39 6.32 -9.75
N TRP A 267 12.37 7.17 -9.75
CA TRP A 267 12.40 8.47 -10.41
C TRP A 267 12.39 9.60 -9.40
N SER A 268 13.20 10.61 -9.67
CA SER A 268 13.19 11.88 -8.95
C SER A 268 13.04 13.02 -9.94
N LYS A 269 12.08 13.93 -9.69
CA LYS A 269 11.98 15.16 -10.46
C LYS A 269 13.12 16.08 -10.07
N HIS A 270 13.75 16.70 -11.06
CA HIS A 270 14.77 17.70 -10.83
C HIS A 270 14.10 19.06 -10.50
N PRO A 271 14.70 19.92 -9.67
CA PRO A 271 14.11 21.23 -9.34
C PRO A 271 14.02 22.17 -10.54
N ASP A 272 14.97 22.03 -11.48
CA ASP A 272 14.90 22.68 -12.79
C ASP A 272 14.02 21.85 -13.74
N ASP A 273 12.89 22.42 -14.13
CA ASP A 273 11.91 21.81 -15.01
C ASP A 273 12.48 21.48 -16.40
N LEU A 274 13.55 22.14 -16.83
CA LEU A 274 14.23 21.85 -18.10
C LEU A 274 14.91 20.48 -18.11
N VAL A 275 15.29 19.96 -16.93
CA VAL A 275 15.90 18.63 -16.79
C VAL A 275 14.82 17.54 -16.70
N GLY A 276 13.69 17.85 -16.06
CA GLY A 276 12.56 16.93 -15.93
C GLY A 276 12.81 15.83 -14.89
N TRP A 277 12.79 14.57 -15.31
CA TRP A 277 12.86 13.40 -14.42
C TRP A 277 14.12 12.58 -14.65
N GLU A 278 14.80 12.22 -13.56
CA GLU A 278 15.94 11.32 -13.58
C GLU A 278 15.58 9.94 -13.00
N SER A 279 16.02 8.88 -13.67
CA SER A 279 15.78 7.50 -13.25
C SER A 279 17.04 6.83 -12.74
N ARG A 280 16.89 5.91 -11.78
CA ARG A 280 17.93 4.96 -11.38
C ARG A 280 17.32 3.58 -11.16
N VAL A 281 18.09 2.53 -11.41
CA VAL A 281 17.66 1.15 -11.18
C VAL A 281 18.27 0.63 -9.88
N LEU A 282 17.47 -0.02 -9.06
CA LEU A 282 17.93 -0.79 -7.90
C LEU A 282 17.90 -2.27 -8.28
N GLN A 283 19.07 -2.91 -8.23
CA GLN A 283 19.26 -4.31 -8.60
C GLN A 283 19.83 -5.08 -7.41
N HIS A 284 19.10 -6.10 -6.96
CA HIS A 284 19.57 -7.07 -5.97
C HIS A 284 18.67 -8.31 -5.95
N HIS A 285 17.35 -8.10 -6.03
CA HIS A 285 16.40 -9.20 -6.13
C HIS A 285 16.68 -10.05 -7.36
N VAL A 286 16.49 -11.36 -7.19
CA VAL A 286 16.61 -12.36 -8.27
C VAL A 286 15.27 -13.03 -8.55
N GLY A 287 14.26 -12.79 -7.69
CA GLY A 287 12.88 -13.18 -7.88
C GLY A 287 11.99 -11.98 -8.24
N VAL A 288 10.75 -12.26 -8.66
CA VAL A 288 9.78 -11.21 -8.96
C VAL A 288 9.45 -10.42 -7.70
N ILE A 289 9.55 -9.09 -7.78
CA ILE A 289 9.15 -8.19 -6.70
C ILE A 289 7.64 -8.16 -6.63
N GLN A 290 7.09 -8.45 -5.44
CA GLN A 290 5.67 -8.48 -5.19
C GLN A 290 5.16 -7.20 -4.54
N ALA A 291 5.97 -6.55 -3.70
CA ALA A 291 5.57 -5.30 -3.06
C ALA A 291 6.74 -4.35 -2.84
N ILE A 292 6.46 -3.04 -2.91
CA ILE A 292 7.36 -1.94 -2.55
C ILE A 292 6.62 -0.88 -1.74
N ALA A 293 7.29 -0.26 -0.76
CA ALA A 293 6.75 0.89 -0.04
C ALA A 293 7.85 1.76 0.59
N PHE A 294 7.66 3.08 0.53
CA PHE A 294 8.50 4.01 1.28
C PHE A 294 8.14 4.00 2.76
N GLN A 295 9.16 4.05 3.61
CA GLN A 295 9.01 4.33 5.03
C GLN A 295 8.42 5.74 5.21
N PRO A 296 7.42 5.93 6.08
CA PRO A 296 6.83 7.23 6.32
C PRO A 296 7.88 8.29 6.68
N GLN A 297 7.74 9.50 6.10
CA GLN A 297 8.60 10.67 6.34
C GLN A 297 10.11 10.43 6.04
N SER A 298 10.42 9.38 5.29
CA SER A 298 11.78 8.91 5.04
C SER A 298 11.96 8.50 3.58
N LEU A 299 13.20 8.56 3.09
CA LEU A 299 13.57 8.02 1.78
C LEU A 299 14.05 6.55 1.85
N LEU A 300 13.82 5.86 2.97
CA LEU A 300 14.05 4.42 3.05
C LEU A 300 12.94 3.70 2.28
N LEU A 301 13.30 2.92 1.26
CA LEU A 301 12.36 2.09 0.49
C LEU A 301 12.49 0.64 0.94
N ALA A 302 11.38 -0.06 1.16
CA ALA A 302 11.36 -1.51 1.32
C ALA A 302 10.87 -2.17 0.02
N SER A 303 11.40 -3.35 -0.29
CA SER A 303 10.91 -4.22 -1.36
C SER A 303 10.87 -5.66 -0.90
N ALA A 304 9.79 -6.38 -1.24
CA ALA A 304 9.58 -7.80 -0.94
C ALA A 304 9.44 -8.58 -2.24
N ALA A 305 10.08 -9.75 -2.34
CA ALA A 305 10.11 -10.52 -3.58
C ALA A 305 10.01 -12.05 -3.38
N GLU A 306 9.86 -12.75 -4.51
CA GLU A 306 9.76 -14.21 -4.58
C GLU A 306 11.05 -14.96 -4.24
N ASP A 307 12.19 -14.25 -4.14
CA ASP A 307 13.45 -14.82 -3.68
C ASP A 307 13.51 -15.00 -2.15
N GLY A 308 12.42 -14.65 -1.45
CA GLY A 308 12.32 -14.81 0.01
C GLY A 308 13.03 -13.71 0.80
N LEU A 309 13.37 -12.60 0.13
CA LEU A 309 14.02 -11.45 0.74
C LEU A 309 13.07 -10.26 0.83
N VAL A 310 13.24 -9.49 1.91
CA VAL A 310 12.88 -8.08 1.96
C VAL A 310 14.16 -7.25 1.92
N CYS A 311 14.30 -6.36 0.94
CA CYS A 311 15.44 -5.44 0.83
C CYS A 311 15.06 -4.04 1.31
N LEU A 312 15.93 -3.44 2.13
CA LEU A 312 15.83 -2.05 2.55
C LEU A 312 16.84 -1.20 1.78
N TRP A 313 16.38 -0.14 1.13
CA TRP A 313 17.17 0.72 0.27
C TRP A 313 17.30 2.12 0.87
N HIS A 314 18.47 2.44 1.41
CA HIS A 314 18.73 3.76 1.95
C HIS A 314 18.66 4.83 0.86
N LYS A 315 17.85 5.86 1.09
CA LYS A 315 17.56 6.96 0.17
C LYS A 315 17.02 6.49 -1.18
N ALA A 316 16.45 5.28 -1.26
CA ALA A 316 16.09 4.59 -2.50
C ALA A 316 17.24 4.58 -3.53
N LYS A 317 18.47 4.35 -3.04
CA LYS A 317 19.70 4.36 -3.85
C LYS A 317 20.62 3.18 -3.57
N HIS A 318 20.82 2.86 -2.29
CA HIS A 318 21.80 1.86 -1.87
C HIS A 318 21.14 0.80 -1.02
N LEU A 319 21.42 -0.47 -1.28
CA LEU A 319 21.01 -1.56 -0.42
C LEU A 319 21.63 -1.37 0.97
N ALA A 320 20.79 -1.26 1.99
CA ALA A 320 21.18 -1.02 3.36
C ALA A 320 21.14 -2.31 4.18
N GLN A 321 20.12 -3.16 3.95
CA GLN A 321 19.91 -4.40 4.68
C GLN A 321 19.03 -5.35 3.87
N THR A 322 19.26 -6.65 4.03
CA THR A 322 18.36 -7.73 3.60
C THR A 322 17.76 -8.40 4.83
N LEU A 323 16.48 -8.74 4.75
CA LEU A 323 15.72 -9.41 5.79
C LEU A 323 15.13 -10.70 5.20
N GLU A 324 15.24 -11.78 5.95
CA GLU A 324 14.82 -13.13 5.53
C GLU A 324 13.67 -13.62 6.42
N GLY A 325 12.94 -14.63 5.95
CA GLY A 325 11.93 -15.29 6.79
C GLY A 325 10.80 -16.02 6.06
N ALA A 326 10.71 -15.91 4.74
CA ALA A 326 9.72 -16.60 3.91
C ALA A 326 10.41 -17.29 2.71
N PRO A 327 10.89 -18.54 2.85
CA PRO A 327 11.73 -19.21 1.83
C PRO A 327 11.06 -19.39 0.46
N GLN A 328 9.72 -19.38 0.40
CA GLN A 328 8.96 -19.47 -0.86
C GLN A 328 8.57 -18.09 -1.43
N GLY A 329 9.09 -17.01 -0.84
CA GLY A 329 8.84 -15.64 -1.27
C GLY A 329 7.92 -14.87 -0.33
N PHE A 330 8.14 -13.56 -0.30
CA PHE A 330 7.20 -12.60 0.28
C PHE A 330 6.21 -12.13 -0.78
N SER A 331 4.98 -11.84 -0.36
CA SER A 331 3.83 -11.45 -1.18
C SER A 331 3.42 -9.99 -0.97
N CYS A 332 3.55 -9.47 0.25
CA CYS A 332 3.14 -8.12 0.61
C CYS A 332 4.01 -7.56 1.73
N LEU A 333 3.98 -6.23 1.91
CA LEU A 333 4.65 -5.54 3.00
C LEU A 333 3.86 -4.29 3.43
N ALA A 334 4.03 -3.86 4.67
CA ALA A 334 3.47 -2.61 5.18
C ALA A 334 4.36 -1.99 6.27
N TRP A 335 4.66 -0.71 6.11
CA TRP A 335 5.34 0.07 7.14
C TRP A 335 4.36 0.47 8.24
N HIS A 336 4.81 0.40 9.50
CA HIS A 336 4.13 1.04 10.61
C HIS A 336 4.08 2.57 10.38
N PRO A 337 3.01 3.29 10.75
CA PRO A 337 2.85 4.73 10.46
C PRO A 337 3.99 5.61 10.97
N GLN A 338 4.60 5.25 12.09
CA GLN A 338 5.78 5.94 12.67
C GLN A 338 7.14 5.47 12.08
N GLY A 339 7.13 4.54 11.13
CA GLY A 339 8.31 4.00 10.46
C GLY A 339 9.23 3.11 11.32
N GLN A 340 8.87 2.79 12.57
CA GLN A 340 9.75 2.01 13.46
C GLN A 340 9.67 0.50 13.24
N GLN A 341 8.62 0.02 12.56
CA GLN A 341 8.40 -1.39 12.28
C GLN A 341 8.02 -1.59 10.80
N LEU A 342 8.40 -2.73 10.25
CA LEU A 342 8.02 -3.21 8.92
C LEU A 342 7.42 -4.59 9.06
N ALA A 343 6.22 -4.80 8.53
CA ALA A 343 5.59 -6.11 8.42
C ALA A 343 5.70 -6.63 6.99
N ALA A 344 5.89 -7.94 6.81
CA ALA A 344 5.81 -8.60 5.51
C ALA A 344 5.13 -9.97 5.64
N GLY A 345 4.37 -10.31 4.59
CA GLY A 345 3.61 -11.56 4.47
C GLY A 345 4.25 -12.49 3.44
N GLY A 346 4.26 -13.79 3.73
CA GLY A 346 4.84 -14.85 2.93
C GLY A 346 3.82 -15.66 2.15
N LYS A 347 4.29 -16.37 1.13
CA LYS A 347 3.43 -17.21 0.28
C LYS A 347 2.84 -18.43 0.97
N ASN A 348 3.38 -18.85 2.12
CA ASN A 348 2.90 -20.00 2.89
C ASN A 348 2.36 -19.58 4.27
N GLY A 349 1.90 -18.34 4.41
CA GLY A 349 1.31 -17.83 5.65
C GLY A 349 2.30 -17.19 6.62
N GLU A 350 3.59 -17.09 6.28
CA GLU A 350 4.56 -16.45 7.17
C GLU A 350 4.22 -14.97 7.37
N LEU A 351 4.00 -14.54 8.61
CA LEU A 351 3.97 -13.13 8.98
C LEU A 351 5.27 -12.80 9.70
N ARG A 352 6.01 -11.80 9.20
CA ARG A 352 7.25 -11.31 9.81
C ARG A 352 7.11 -9.84 10.12
N VAL A 353 7.49 -9.43 11.33
CA VAL A 353 7.61 -8.02 11.71
C VAL A 353 9.02 -7.76 12.21
N TRP A 354 9.69 -6.78 11.62
CA TRP A 354 10.99 -6.30 12.08
C TRP A 354 10.86 -4.94 12.71
N MET A 355 11.63 -4.68 13.76
CA MET A 355 11.69 -3.40 14.46
C MET A 355 13.09 -2.80 14.36
N ARG A 356 13.16 -1.48 14.26
CA ARG A 356 14.43 -0.76 14.25
C ARG A 356 15.23 -1.02 15.52
N SER A 357 16.46 -1.51 15.36
CA SER A 357 17.39 -1.80 16.45
C SER A 357 17.71 -0.51 17.23
N ARG A 358 17.58 -0.57 18.57
CA ARG A 358 18.01 0.52 19.47
C ARG A 358 19.49 0.49 19.83
N ARG A 359 20.29 -0.40 19.22
CA ARG A 359 21.72 -0.56 19.52
C ARG A 359 22.51 0.65 19.01
N GLY A 360 22.63 1.68 19.86
CA GLY A 360 23.38 2.90 19.59
C GLY A 360 23.20 4.04 20.61
N GLN A 361 22.23 3.98 21.53
CA GLN A 361 22.06 4.98 22.59
C GLN A 361 22.39 4.43 24.00
N GLY A 362 23.45 3.63 24.11
CA GLY A 362 23.97 3.17 25.40
C GLY A 362 24.89 4.20 26.05
N PHE A 363 24.35 4.92 27.03
CA PHE A 363 25.00 5.50 28.21
C PHE A 363 26.49 5.90 28.15
N ASN A 364 26.78 7.14 27.76
CA ASN A 364 27.95 7.86 28.29
C ASN A 364 27.56 8.51 29.62
N HIS A 365 27.56 7.72 30.71
CA HIS A 365 27.71 8.30 32.04
C HIS A 365 29.19 8.26 32.42
N ARG A 366 29.77 9.46 32.36
CA ARG A 366 30.96 10.03 33.02
C ARG A 366 32.06 9.11 33.51
#